data_AF-A0A2T5JIT2-F1
#
_entry.id   AF-A0A2T5JIT2-F1
#
_cell.length_a   1.000
_cell.length_b   1.000
_cell.length_c   1.000
_cell.angle_alpha   90.00
_cell.angle_beta   90.00
_cell.angle_gamma   90.00
#
_symmetry.space_group_name_H-M   'P 1'
#
loop_
_entity.id
_entity.type
_entity.pdbx_description
1 polymer ?
#
loop_
_entity_poly.entity_id
_entity_poly.type
_entity_poly.pdbx_seq_one_letter_code
_entity_poly.pdbx_strand_id
1 'polypeptide(L)'
;MPAYPKAENPLPFDAGPASDNLHFIDGPSIVVGDDYIVRYTLVIKSSAGAMNISYEGMRCATDGARENARAEILILKFQVTEKRLYAIGRDDKTWVRVQVSKWEELEDISQHYAQRALSRYFFCPANIVVRNEREAIQALKRGSLHA
;
A
#
# COMPACT_ATOMS: atom_id res chain seq x y z
N MET A 1 -4.59 15.43 2.46
CA MET A 1 -4.68 14.55 1.28
C MET A 1 -3.48 14.85 0.39
N PRO A 2 -2.83 13.84 -0.22
CA PRO A 2 -1.77 14.10 -1.18
C PRO A 2 -2.33 14.86 -2.39
N ALA A 3 -1.46 15.48 -3.18
CA ALA A 3 -1.83 15.94 -4.51
C ALA A 3 -2.40 14.77 -5.31
N TYR A 4 -3.36 15.05 -6.20
CA TYR A 4 -3.90 14.02 -7.07
C TYR A 4 -2.80 13.51 -8.02
N PRO A 5 -2.68 12.19 -8.25
CA PRO A 5 -1.60 11.62 -9.06
C PRO A 5 -1.63 12.17 -10.49
N LYS A 6 -0.45 12.49 -11.01
CA LYS A 6 -0.27 12.92 -12.40
C LYS A 6 0.09 11.73 -13.28
N ALA A 7 -0.32 11.76 -14.55
CA ALA A 7 -0.05 10.68 -15.50
C ALA A 7 1.46 10.42 -15.72
N GLU A 8 2.31 11.41 -15.45
CA GLU A 8 3.76 11.36 -15.67
C GLU A 8 4.55 10.74 -14.49
N ASN A 9 3.91 10.52 -13.34
CA ASN A 9 4.57 10.10 -12.09
C ASN A 9 4.32 8.66 -11.57
N PRO A 10 3.59 7.75 -12.25
CA PRO A 10 3.32 6.44 -11.66
C PRO A 10 4.55 5.54 -11.72
N LEU A 11 5.02 5.06 -10.57
CA LEU A 11 6.03 4.02 -10.43
C LEU A 11 5.34 2.65 -10.61
N PRO A 12 5.57 1.91 -11.71
CA PRO A 12 4.92 0.63 -11.93
C PRO A 12 5.49 -0.45 -10.99
N PHE A 13 4.67 -1.43 -10.64
CA PHE A 13 5.13 -2.61 -9.93
C PHE A 13 4.30 -3.84 -10.34
N ASP A 14 4.90 -5.01 -10.25
CA ASP A 14 4.20 -6.28 -10.45
C ASP A 14 3.46 -6.69 -9.17
N ALA A 15 2.14 -6.82 -9.27
CA ALA A 15 1.28 -7.30 -8.18
C ALA A 15 1.11 -8.84 -8.19
N GLY A 16 1.79 -9.54 -9.10
CA GLY A 16 1.71 -10.97 -9.33
C GLY A 16 0.51 -11.40 -10.17
N PRO A 17 0.36 -12.71 -10.41
CA PRO A 17 -0.57 -13.27 -11.39
C PRO A 17 -2.05 -13.26 -10.94
N ALA A 18 -2.36 -12.64 -9.81
CA ALA A 18 -3.73 -12.61 -9.28
C ALA A 18 -4.67 -11.73 -10.13
N SER A 19 -4.12 -10.87 -11.00
CA SER A 19 -4.88 -9.98 -11.85
C SER A 19 -4.04 -9.48 -13.03
N ASP A 20 -4.67 -9.29 -14.19
CA ASP A 20 -4.06 -8.64 -15.37
C ASP A 20 -4.14 -7.10 -15.34
N ASN A 21 -4.52 -6.51 -14.20
CA ASN A 21 -4.52 -5.06 -14.06
C ASN A 21 -3.07 -4.53 -14.04
N LEU A 22 -2.89 -3.27 -14.43
CA LEU A 22 -1.63 -2.55 -14.24
C LEU A 22 -1.66 -1.80 -12.91
N HIS A 23 -0.56 -1.85 -12.15
CA HIS A 23 -0.47 -1.26 -10.83
C HIS A 23 0.65 -0.25 -10.74
N PHE A 24 0.37 0.86 -10.08
CA PHE A 24 1.32 1.94 -9.92
C PHE A 24 1.21 2.60 -8.55
N ILE A 25 2.33 3.14 -8.09
CA ILE A 25 2.39 4.04 -6.95
C ILE A 25 2.73 5.45 -7.44
N ASP A 26 1.98 6.45 -6.99
CA ASP A 26 2.39 7.85 -7.20
C ASP A 26 3.58 8.19 -6.30
N GLY A 27 4.78 8.29 -6.87
CA GLY A 27 6.02 8.51 -6.11
C GLY A 27 5.96 9.71 -5.15
N PRO A 28 5.48 10.89 -5.59
CA PRO A 28 5.34 12.08 -4.73
C PRO A 28 4.37 11.92 -3.56
N SER A 29 3.43 10.97 -3.61
CA SER A 29 2.49 10.70 -2.51
C SER A 29 3.11 9.90 -1.36
N ILE A 30 4.27 9.28 -1.57
CA ILE A 30 4.90 8.40 -0.57
C ILE A 30 5.39 9.26 0.61
N VAL A 31 4.94 8.90 1.80
CA VAL A 31 5.40 9.47 3.08
C VAL A 31 5.66 8.33 4.05
N VAL A 32 6.84 8.29 4.66
CA VAL A 32 7.14 7.37 5.76
C VAL A 32 7.08 8.18 7.04
N GLY A 33 5.99 8.01 7.80
CA GLY A 33 5.80 8.76 9.03
C GLY A 33 6.64 8.22 10.19
N ASP A 34 6.90 9.07 11.18
CA ASP A 34 7.52 8.68 12.46
C ASP A 34 6.65 7.68 13.25
N ASP A 35 5.40 7.50 12.83
CA ASP A 35 4.46 6.47 13.31
C ASP A 35 4.64 5.11 12.63
N TYR A 36 5.71 4.94 11.84
CA TYR A 36 6.04 3.72 11.10
C TYR A 36 4.98 3.31 10.06
N ILE A 37 4.15 4.26 9.63
CA ILE A 37 3.16 4.05 8.57
C ILE A 37 3.70 4.60 7.26
N VAL A 38 3.74 3.74 6.23
CA VAL A 38 3.97 4.16 4.85
C VAL A 38 2.63 4.58 4.26
N ARG A 39 2.48 5.86 3.95
CA ARG A 39 1.30 6.42 3.27
C ARG A 39 1.62 6.59 1.80
N TYR A 40 0.68 6.23 0.93
CA TYR A 40 0.90 6.23 -0.51
C TYR A 40 -0.43 6.29 -1.27
N THR A 41 -0.37 6.72 -2.53
CA THR A 41 -1.46 6.62 -3.49
C THR A 41 -1.22 5.44 -4.43
N LEU A 42 -2.14 4.48 -4.42
CA LEU A 42 -2.18 3.35 -5.33
C LEU A 42 -3.11 3.67 -6.50
N VAL A 43 -2.62 3.38 -7.71
CA VAL A 43 -3.38 3.48 -8.96
C VAL A 43 -3.45 2.08 -9.57
N ILE A 44 -4.66 1.58 -9.79
CA ILE A 44 -4.92 0.33 -10.49
C ILE A 44 -5.65 0.65 -11.78
N LYS A 45 -5.11 0.24 -12.91
CA LYS A 45 -5.73 0.42 -14.23
C LYS A 45 -6.10 -0.93 -14.83
N SER A 46 -7.36 -1.10 -15.20
CA SER A 46 -7.81 -2.31 -15.87
C SER A 46 -7.47 -2.31 -17.37
N SER A 47 -7.52 -3.49 -17.99
CA SER A 47 -7.39 -3.65 -19.44
C SER A 47 -8.44 -2.87 -20.22
N ALA A 48 -9.64 -2.69 -19.65
CA ALA A 48 -10.72 -1.88 -20.21
C ALA A 48 -10.54 -0.37 -19.98
N GLY A 49 -9.48 0.06 -19.30
CA GLY A 49 -9.15 1.48 -19.07
C GLY A 49 -9.78 2.10 -17.83
N ALA A 50 -10.54 1.35 -17.03
CA ALA A 50 -11.05 1.84 -15.76
C ALA A 50 -9.89 2.06 -14.76
N MET A 51 -9.93 3.17 -14.01
CA MET A 51 -8.93 3.50 -13.01
C MET A 51 -9.54 3.48 -11.62
N ASN A 52 -8.89 2.77 -10.70
CA ASN A 52 -9.15 2.85 -9.27
C ASN A 52 -7.97 3.54 -8.61
N ILE A 53 -8.25 4.65 -7.92
CA ILE A 53 -7.23 5.46 -7.24
C ILE A 53 -7.57 5.52 -5.76
N SER A 54 -6.65 5.10 -4.91
CA SER A 54 -6.83 5.10 -3.46
C SER A 54 -5.66 5.77 -2.77
N TYR A 55 -5.94 6.50 -1.69
CA TYR A 55 -4.92 6.95 -0.74
C TYR A 55 -4.97 6.03 0.48
N GLU A 56 -3.87 5.34 0.72
CA GLU A 56 -3.77 4.25 1.68
C GLU A 56 -2.61 4.47 2.65
N GLY A 57 -2.64 3.74 3.76
CA GLY A 57 -1.51 3.60 4.67
C GLY A 57 -1.25 2.13 4.94
N MET A 58 0.01 1.78 5.10
CA MET A 58 0.45 0.44 5.44
C MET A 58 1.31 0.49 6.70
N ARG A 59 0.99 -0.37 7.67
CA ARG A 59 1.82 -0.60 8.86
C ARG A 59 2.37 -2.00 8.79
N CYS A 60 3.70 -2.10 8.82
CA CYS A 60 4.38 -3.38 8.75
C CYS A 60 4.18 -4.18 10.03
N ALA A 61 4.32 -5.49 9.90
CA ALA A 61 4.32 -6.45 10.99
C ALA A 61 5.58 -6.33 11.88
N THR A 62 5.84 -5.16 12.47
CA THR A 62 6.92 -4.97 13.44
C THR A 62 6.45 -5.41 14.83
N ASP A 63 7.35 -5.95 15.65
CA ASP A 63 7.09 -6.66 16.92
C ASP A 63 6.43 -5.84 18.07
N GLY A 64 5.73 -4.74 17.80
CA GLY A 64 4.95 -4.05 18.83
C GLY A 64 4.26 -2.78 18.36
N ALA A 65 2.99 -2.88 17.93
CA ALA A 65 2.05 -1.76 17.90
C ALA A 65 0.62 -2.19 17.50
N ARG A 66 0.08 -3.29 18.03
CA ARG A 66 -1.36 -3.56 17.87
C ARG A 66 -2.13 -3.08 19.08
N GLU A 67 -2.94 -2.05 18.87
CA GLU A 67 -3.94 -1.54 19.81
C GLU A 67 -5.00 -2.60 20.21
N ASN A 68 -5.09 -3.72 19.48
CA ASN A 68 -6.14 -4.73 19.62
C ASN A 68 -5.60 -6.17 19.58
N ALA A 69 -4.44 -6.46 20.17
CA ALA A 69 -3.99 -7.84 20.35
C ALA A 69 -4.98 -8.57 21.27
N ARG A 70 -5.99 -9.24 20.69
CA ARG A 70 -6.86 -10.17 21.41
C ARG A 70 -5.95 -11.19 22.09
N ALA A 71 -6.02 -11.23 23.41
CA ALA A 71 -5.16 -12.00 24.31
C ALA A 71 -5.40 -13.52 24.26
N GLU A 72 -5.79 -14.06 23.11
CA GLU A 72 -6.01 -15.50 22.95
C GLU A 72 -5.29 -16.04 21.71
N ILE A 73 -4.24 -16.79 22.01
CA ILE A 73 -3.75 -17.99 21.31
C ILE A 73 -2.52 -17.81 20.40
N LEU A 74 -1.44 -18.44 20.90
CA LEU A 74 -0.18 -18.83 20.28
C LEU A 74 0.78 -17.70 19.87
N ILE A 75 2.03 -17.87 20.31
CA ILE A 75 3.28 -17.13 20.04
C ILE A 75 3.55 -16.85 18.53
N LEU A 76 2.66 -17.30 17.62
CA LEU A 76 2.81 -17.26 16.16
C LEU A 76 1.96 -16.20 15.43
N LYS A 77 0.97 -15.55 16.06
CA LYS A 77 0.10 -14.55 15.38
C LYS A 77 0.64 -13.11 15.32
N PHE A 78 1.86 -12.87 15.81
CA PHE A 78 2.34 -11.51 16.12
C PHE A 78 2.82 -10.67 14.92
N GLN A 79 2.89 -11.24 13.71
CA GLN A 79 3.37 -10.52 12.53
C GLN A 79 2.30 -10.48 11.42
N VAL A 80 1.50 -9.40 11.41
CA VAL A 80 0.50 -9.14 10.37
C VAL A 80 0.65 -7.71 9.93
N THR A 81 0.89 -7.52 8.63
CA THR A 81 0.86 -6.22 7.97
C THR A 81 -0.60 -5.86 7.75
N GLU A 82 -0.93 -4.60 8.04
CA GLU A 82 -2.28 -4.08 7.86
C GLU A 82 -2.24 -2.88 6.92
N LYS A 83 -3.32 -2.73 6.15
CA LYS A 83 -3.58 -1.49 5.42
C LYS A 83 -4.71 -0.70 6.05
N ARG A 84 -4.78 0.57 5.68
CA ARG A 84 -5.88 1.46 5.98
C ARG A 84 -6.20 2.30 4.76
N LEU A 85 -7.45 2.30 4.33
CA LEU A 85 -7.93 3.19 3.29
C LEU A 85 -8.29 4.55 3.91
N TYR A 86 -7.73 5.64 3.39
CA TYR A 86 -8.03 7.00 3.85
C TYR A 86 -9.00 7.72 2.91
N ALA A 87 -8.86 7.52 1.60
CA ALA A 87 -9.69 8.15 0.61
C ALA A 87 -9.67 7.43 -0.74
N ILE A 88 -10.66 7.74 -1.56
CA ILE A 88 -10.80 7.26 -2.94
C ILE A 88 -10.75 8.48 -3.88
N GLY A 89 -9.99 8.36 -4.96
CA GLY A 89 -9.90 9.38 -6.01
C GLY A 89 -11.07 9.26 -6.98
N ARG A 90 -11.55 10.40 -7.49
CA ARG A 90 -12.59 10.49 -8.53
C ARG A 90 -12.00 10.92 -9.87
N ASP A 91 -12.75 10.71 -10.95
CA ASP A 91 -12.36 11.12 -12.31
C ASP A 91 -12.22 12.64 -12.47
N ASP A 92 -12.92 13.42 -11.65
CA ASP A 92 -12.81 14.89 -11.57
C ASP A 92 -11.53 15.37 -10.85
N LYS A 93 -10.63 14.45 -10.53
CA LYS A 93 -9.35 14.69 -9.84
C LYS A 93 -9.50 15.20 -8.40
N THR A 94 -10.64 14.90 -7.78
CA THR A 94 -10.87 15.18 -6.35
C THR A 94 -10.73 13.92 -5.49
N TRP A 95 -10.62 14.12 -4.19
CA TRP A 95 -10.58 13.06 -3.18
C TRP A 95 -11.87 12.99 -2.39
N VAL A 96 -12.37 11.79 -2.17
CA VAL A 96 -13.44 11.51 -1.21
C VAL A 96 -12.85 10.75 -0.03
N ARG A 97 -12.92 11.36 1.16
CA ARG A 97 -12.54 10.66 2.40
C ARG A 97 -13.51 9.52 2.66
N VAL A 98 -12.99 8.36 3.02
CA VAL A 98 -13.85 7.25 3.43
C VAL A 98 -14.45 7.54 4.81
N GLN A 99 -15.72 7.20 4.99
CA GLN A 99 -16.44 7.44 6.25
C GLN A 99 -15.88 6.57 7.38
N VAL A 100 -15.60 5.29 7.09
CA VAL A 100 -15.01 4.35 8.05
C VAL A 100 -13.61 4.00 7.56
N SER A 101 -12.60 4.64 8.15
CA SER A 101 -11.19 4.36 7.89
C SER A 101 -10.64 3.49 9.03
N LYS A 102 -10.55 2.17 8.81
CA LYS A 102 -10.06 1.19 9.79
C LYS A 102 -8.85 0.43 9.25
N TRP A 103 -8.10 -0.17 10.17
CA TRP A 103 -7.04 -1.11 9.82
C TRP A 103 -7.63 -2.45 9.40
N GLU A 104 -7.07 -3.02 8.35
CA GLU A 104 -7.47 -4.30 7.75
C GLU A 104 -6.22 -5.13 7.48
N GLU A 105 -6.24 -6.39 7.92
CA GLU A 105 -5.18 -7.35 7.65
C GLU A 105 -5.07 -7.66 6.15
N LEU A 106 -3.85 -7.93 5.68
CA LEU A 106 -3.60 -8.16 4.26
C LEU A 106 -3.85 -9.60 3.80
N GLU A 107 -3.55 -10.61 4.63
CA GLU A 107 -3.44 -12.01 4.16
C GLU A 107 -4.79 -12.67 3.84
N ASP A 108 -5.84 -12.38 4.63
CA ASP A 108 -7.12 -13.10 4.53
C ASP A 108 -8.11 -12.50 3.52
N ILE A 109 -7.70 -11.53 2.69
CA ILE A 109 -8.57 -10.82 1.75
C ILE A 109 -8.01 -10.89 0.32
N SER A 110 -8.73 -11.60 -0.56
CA SER A 110 -8.30 -11.86 -1.95
C SER A 110 -8.02 -10.58 -2.76
N GLN A 111 -8.80 -9.51 -2.53
CA GLN A 111 -8.68 -8.23 -3.22
C GLN A 111 -7.41 -7.44 -2.83
N HIS A 112 -6.72 -7.82 -1.75
CA HIS A 112 -5.51 -7.13 -1.27
C HIS A 112 -4.22 -7.59 -1.98
N TYR A 113 -4.30 -8.22 -3.15
CA TYR A 113 -3.12 -8.77 -3.85
C TYR A 113 -2.07 -7.69 -4.16
N ALA A 114 -2.49 -6.50 -4.62
CA ALA A 114 -1.58 -5.38 -4.86
C ALA A 114 -0.89 -4.90 -3.58
N GLN A 115 -1.64 -4.77 -2.49
CA GLN A 115 -1.09 -4.37 -1.19
C GLN A 115 -0.16 -5.43 -0.59
N ARG A 116 -0.45 -6.73 -0.79
CA ARG A 116 0.45 -7.81 -0.37
C ARG A 116 1.78 -7.76 -1.13
N ALA A 117 1.75 -7.49 -2.43
CA ALA A 117 2.98 -7.27 -3.22
C ALA A 117 3.76 -6.06 -2.71
N LEU A 118 3.09 -4.92 -2.48
CA LEU A 118 3.69 -3.73 -1.88
C LEU A 118 4.35 -4.01 -0.53
N SER A 119 3.63 -4.68 0.37
CA SER A 119 4.16 -5.11 1.67
C SER A 119 5.40 -5.96 1.51
N ARG A 120 5.30 -7.06 0.77
CA ARG A 120 6.33 -8.11 0.72
C ARG A 120 7.63 -7.66 0.05
N TYR A 121 7.53 -6.83 -0.99
CA TYR A 121 8.67 -6.55 -1.86
C TYR A 121 9.20 -5.11 -1.76
N PHE A 122 8.40 -4.16 -1.24
CA PHE A 122 8.71 -2.75 -1.36
C PHE A 122 8.69 -1.98 -0.04
N PHE A 123 7.61 -2.07 0.74
CA PHE A 123 7.40 -1.22 1.92
C PHE A 123 7.74 -1.90 3.24
N CYS A 124 7.59 -3.22 3.31
CA CYS A 124 7.87 -4.03 4.49
C CYS A 124 8.84 -5.19 4.19
N PRO A 125 9.97 -4.97 3.50
CA PRO A 125 10.92 -6.05 3.25
C PRO A 125 11.38 -6.66 4.59
N ALA A 126 11.28 -7.99 4.71
CA ALA A 126 11.56 -8.71 5.96
C ALA A 126 10.71 -8.24 7.18
N ASN A 127 9.47 -7.81 6.95
CA ASN A 127 8.53 -7.32 7.96
C ASN A 127 8.94 -6.02 8.68
N ILE A 128 9.98 -5.34 8.20
CA ILE A 128 10.47 -4.07 8.74
C ILE A 128 10.11 -2.97 7.76
N VAL A 129 9.56 -1.86 8.27
CA VAL A 129 9.25 -0.69 7.45
C VAL A 129 10.52 -0.09 6.84
N VAL A 130 10.42 0.34 5.57
CA VAL A 130 11.46 1.16 4.94
C VAL A 130 11.80 2.39 5.79
N ARG A 131 13.05 2.84 5.74
CA ARG A 131 13.55 3.92 6.59
C ARG A 131 13.04 5.31 6.20
N ASN A 132 12.72 5.51 4.92
CA ASN A 132 12.27 6.79 4.37
C ASN A 132 11.68 6.63 2.96
N GLU A 133 11.13 7.71 2.42
CA GLU A 133 10.53 7.82 1.10
C GLU A 133 11.52 7.44 -0.01
N ARG A 134 12.79 7.87 0.13
CA ARG A 134 13.83 7.59 -0.87
C ARG A 134 14.06 6.08 -0.99
N GLU A 135 14.10 5.36 0.12
CA GLU A 135 14.24 3.91 0.12
C GLU A 135 13.06 3.21 -0.56
N ALA A 136 11.82 3.59 -0.22
CA ALA A 136 10.61 3.07 -0.87
C ALA A 136 10.62 3.31 -2.40
N ILE A 137 10.90 4.55 -2.82
CA ILE A 137 10.95 4.92 -4.24
C ILE A 137 12.02 4.10 -4.99
N GLN A 138 13.19 3.92 -4.39
CA GLN A 138 14.26 3.14 -5.00
C GLN A 138 13.94 1.65 -5.07
N ALA A 139 13.26 1.10 -4.06
CA ALA A 139 12.78 -0.27 -4.08
C ALA A 139 11.79 -0.48 -5.26
N LEU A 140 10.81 0.42 -5.41
CA LEU A 140 9.86 0.39 -6.53
C LEU A 140 10.59 0.44 -7.87
N LYS A 141 11.47 1.43 -8.07
CA LYS A 141 12.23 1.58 -9.33
C LYS A 141 13.05 0.35 -9.69
N ARG A 142 13.65 -0.34 -8.70
CA ARG A 142 14.39 -1.58 -8.95
C ARG A 142 13.48 -2.74 -9.28
N GLY A 143 12.35 -2.88 -8.60
CA GLY A 143 11.37 -3.94 -8.89
C GLY A 143 10.72 -3.77 -10.26
N SER A 144 10.50 -2.54 -10.72
CA SER A 144 9.98 -2.26 -12.07
C SER A 144 10.88 -2.77 -13.20
N LEU A 145 12.18 -3.01 -12.95
CA LEU A 145 13.12 -3.53 -13.96
C LEU A 145 13.00 -5.04 -14.17
N HIS A 146 12.24 -5.73 -13.32
CA HIS A 146 12.03 -7.18 -13.34
C HIS A 146 10.56 -7.57 -13.55
N ALA A 147 9.69 -6.57 -13.76
CA ALA A 147 8.26 -6.72 -14.03
C ALA A 147 7.97 -6.78 -15.53
#